data_AF-A0A2W5N552-F1
#
_entry.id   AF-A0A2W5N552-F1
#
_cell.length_a   1.000
_cell.length_b   1.000
_cell.length_c   1.000
_cell.angle_alpha   90.00
_cell.angle_beta   90.00
_cell.angle_gamma   90.00
#
_symmetry.space_group_name_H-M   'P 1'
#
loop_
_entity.id
_entity.type
_entity.pdbx_description
1 polymer ?
#
loop_
_entity_poly.entity_id
_entity_poly.type
_entity_poly.pdbx_seq_one_letter_code
_entity_poly.pdbx_strand_id
1 'polypeptide(L)'
;MKAPSPDYRIGEIVPLPRDYDPQQLVTQMLKRSQTARHASLCSYHPAVAAARKTMIGRAEALARAADPFEQARTFLRRTGFSPVAKVSGVHHVGRHRFGKDADVMAFARSKGWQG
;
A
#
# COMPACT_ATOMS: atom_id res chain seq x y z
N MET A 1 -15.32 13.44 -12.56
CA MET A 1 -15.83 14.82 -12.76
C MET A 1 -15.15 15.72 -11.74
N LYS A 2 -14.51 16.81 -12.19
CA LYS A 2 -13.83 17.77 -11.31
C LYS A 2 -14.91 18.67 -10.69
N ALA A 3 -14.97 18.77 -9.36
CA ALA A 3 -15.91 19.69 -8.72
C ALA A 3 -15.61 21.13 -9.18
N PRO A 4 -16.63 21.96 -9.48
CA PRO A 4 -16.40 23.35 -9.86
C PRO A 4 -15.63 24.06 -8.74
N SER A 5 -14.62 24.83 -9.12
CA SER A 5 -13.89 25.67 -8.18
C SER A 5 -14.85 26.72 -7.61
N PRO A 6 -14.97 26.85 -6.28
CA PRO A 6 -15.84 27.84 -5.70
C PRO A 6 -15.42 29.25 -6.08
N ASP A 7 -16.40 30.11 -6.34
CA ASP A 7 -16.22 31.50 -6.80
C ASP A 7 -15.90 32.50 -5.67
N TYR A 8 -15.46 31.99 -4.50
CA TYR A 8 -15.13 32.81 -3.33
C TYR A 8 -13.62 32.85 -3.08
N ARG A 9 -13.11 34.01 -2.68
CA ARG A 9 -11.72 34.20 -2.24
C ARG A 9 -11.59 34.01 -0.73
N ILE A 10 -10.44 33.50 -0.29
CA ILE A 10 -10.12 33.39 1.14
C ILE A 10 -10.12 34.80 1.75
N GLY A 11 -11.04 35.05 2.70
CA GLY A 11 -11.22 36.36 3.33
C GLY A 11 -12.50 37.11 2.91
N GLU A 12 -13.22 36.63 1.90
CA GLU A 12 -14.53 37.18 1.54
C GLU A 12 -15.60 36.76 2.56
N ILE A 13 -16.41 37.73 2.98
CA ILE A 13 -17.58 37.50 3.84
C ILE A 13 -18.69 36.96 2.94
N VAL A 14 -18.97 35.66 3.06
CA VAL A 14 -20.08 35.03 2.35
C VAL A 14 -21.37 35.31 3.11
N PRO A 15 -22.37 35.99 2.51
CA PRO A 15 -23.63 36.24 3.17
C PRO A 15 -24.38 34.92 3.38
N LEU A 16 -24.82 34.70 4.62
CA LEU A 16 -25.63 33.54 4.96
C LEU A 16 -27.11 33.81 4.59
N PRO A 17 -27.86 32.81 4.09
CA PRO A 17 -29.29 32.94 3.84
C PRO A 17 -30.02 33.38 5.10
N ARG A 18 -31.07 34.21 5.00
CA ARG A 18 -31.78 34.74 6.18
C ARG A 18 -32.41 33.66 7.07
N ASP A 19 -32.71 32.50 6.50
CA ASP A 19 -33.42 31.41 7.17
C ASP A 19 -32.47 30.33 7.69
N TYR A 20 -31.16 30.60 7.74
CA TYR A 20 -30.19 29.62 8.20
C TYR A 20 -30.28 29.43 9.72
N ASP A 21 -30.19 28.18 10.16
CA ASP A 21 -30.07 27.83 11.58
C ASP A 21 -28.59 27.93 12.02
N PRO A 22 -28.22 28.85 12.93
CA PRO A 22 -26.85 29.01 13.39
C PRO A 22 -26.31 27.76 14.10
N GLN A 23 -27.14 27.01 14.80
CA GLN A 23 -26.69 25.81 15.52
C GLN A 23 -26.31 24.68 14.56
N GLN A 24 -27.07 24.53 13.48
CA GLN A 24 -26.75 23.56 12.43
C GLN A 24 -25.46 23.92 11.71
N LEU A 25 -25.24 25.21 11.40
CA LEU A 25 -23.99 25.66 10.78
C LEU A 25 -22.79 25.33 11.65
N VAL A 26 -22.84 25.66 12.95
CA VAL A 26 -21.78 25.35 13.91
C VAL A 26 -21.53 23.84 13.98
N THR A 27 -22.60 23.04 14.05
CA THR A 27 -22.51 21.57 14.07
C THR A 27 -21.83 21.02 12.81
N GLN A 28 -22.18 21.54 11.63
CA GLN A 28 -21.56 21.13 10.37
C GLN A 28 -20.09 21.56 10.27
N MET A 29 -19.75 22.76 10.74
CA MET A 29 -18.37 23.23 10.82
C MET A 29 -17.52 22.34 11.75
N LEU A 30 -18.07 21.97 12.91
CA LEU A 30 -17.42 21.05 13.85
C LEU A 30 -17.21 19.66 13.23
N LYS A 31 -18.23 19.09 12.56
CA LYS A 31 -18.10 17.81 11.84
C LYS A 31 -17.02 17.87 10.77
N ARG A 32 -16.96 18.96 9.99
CA ARG A 32 -15.94 19.16 8.96
C ARG A 32 -14.53 19.24 9.58
N SER A 33 -14.37 19.96 10.68
CA SER A 33 -13.10 20.06 11.42
C SER A 33 -12.64 18.71 11.96
N GLN A 34 -13.54 17.94 12.58
CA GLN A 34 -13.23 16.60 13.10
C GLN A 34 -12.85 15.63 11.98
N THR A 35 -13.55 15.67 10.85
CA THR A 35 -13.24 14.83 9.68
C THR A 35 -11.84 15.15 9.13
N ALA A 36 -11.51 16.45 9.00
CA ALA A 36 -10.19 16.89 8.57
C ALA A 36 -9.08 16.45 9.54
N ARG A 37 -9.31 16.58 10.85
CA ARG A 37 -8.38 16.11 11.89
C ARG A 37 -8.21 14.60 11.88
N HIS A 38 -9.27 13.83 11.69
CA HIS A 38 -9.17 12.36 11.58
C HIS A 38 -8.38 11.95 10.34
N ALA A 39 -8.61 12.61 9.21
CA ALA A 39 -7.84 12.37 7.99
C ALA A 39 -6.34 12.66 8.20
N SER A 40 -5.98 13.72 8.94
CA SER A 40 -4.59 14.06 9.25
C SER A 40 -3.98 13.21 10.39
N LEU A 41 -4.76 12.76 11.36
CA LEU A 41 -4.28 11.91 12.46
C LEU A 41 -3.99 10.47 12.01
N CYS A 42 -4.78 9.96 11.05
CA CYS A 42 -4.56 8.65 10.46
C CYS A 42 -3.20 8.51 9.75
N SER A 43 -2.54 9.60 9.37
CA SER A 43 -1.20 9.57 8.76
C SER A 43 -0.06 9.65 9.77
N TYR A 44 -0.26 10.19 10.98
CA TYR A 44 0.83 10.42 11.95
C TYR A 44 0.85 9.46 13.15
N HIS A 45 -0.25 8.76 13.47
CA HIS A 45 -0.23 7.86 14.62
C HIS A 45 0.54 6.56 14.31
N PRO A 46 1.63 6.22 15.03
CA PRO A 46 2.50 5.10 14.70
C PRO A 46 1.76 3.75 14.69
N ALA A 47 0.79 3.56 15.58
CA ALA A 47 -0.04 2.35 15.59
C ALA A 47 -0.91 2.22 14.32
N VAL A 48 -1.45 3.34 13.80
CA VAL A 48 -2.27 3.34 12.58
C VAL A 48 -1.39 3.15 11.34
N ALA A 49 -0.21 3.77 11.33
CA ALA A 49 0.79 3.56 10.29
C ALA A 49 1.28 2.10 10.24
N ALA A 50 1.54 1.50 11.41
CA ALA A 50 1.90 0.09 11.53
C ALA A 50 0.77 -0.83 11.04
N ALA A 51 -0.48 -0.59 11.46
CA ALA A 51 -1.65 -1.35 11.01
C ALA A 51 -1.85 -1.28 9.49
N ARG A 52 -1.68 -0.11 8.88
CA ARG A 52 -1.71 0.04 7.41
C ARG A 52 -0.61 -0.77 6.74
N LYS A 53 0.62 -0.72 7.26
CA LYS A 53 1.74 -1.52 6.73
C LYS A 53 1.48 -3.03 6.83
N THR A 54 0.88 -3.52 7.91
CA THR A 54 0.51 -4.94 8.04
C THR A 54 -0.63 -5.32 7.09
N MET A 55 -1.64 -4.47 6.89
CA MET A 55 -2.71 -4.74 5.92
C MET A 55 -2.18 -4.80 4.48
N ILE A 56 -1.37 -3.81 4.08
CA ILE A 56 -0.72 -3.79 2.76
C ILE A 56 0.20 -5.00 2.61
N GLY A 57 1.02 -5.30 3.61
CA GLY A 57 1.90 -6.46 3.62
C GLY A 57 1.15 -7.78 3.50
N ARG A 58 -0.05 -7.91 4.10
CA ARG A 58 -0.93 -9.08 3.94
C ARG A 58 -1.48 -9.19 2.52
N ALA A 59 -1.97 -8.09 1.94
CA ALA A 59 -2.47 -8.09 0.57
C ALA A 59 -1.36 -8.45 -0.44
N GLU A 60 -0.17 -7.89 -0.27
CA GLU A 60 1.01 -8.24 -1.07
C GLU A 60 1.46 -9.68 -0.86
N ALA A 61 1.40 -10.20 0.38
CA ALA A 61 1.74 -11.59 0.66
C ALA A 61 0.76 -12.56 -0.01
N LEU A 62 -0.54 -12.23 -0.04
CA LEU A 62 -1.55 -13.00 -0.77
C LEU A 62 -1.31 -12.95 -2.28
N ALA A 63 -0.96 -11.78 -2.83
CA ALA A 63 -0.61 -11.65 -4.23
C ALA A 63 0.66 -12.45 -4.60
N ARG A 64 1.71 -12.42 -3.77
CA ARG A 64 2.92 -13.24 -3.94
C ARG A 64 2.63 -14.73 -3.78
N ALA A 65 1.68 -15.10 -2.93
CA ALA A 65 1.23 -16.48 -2.81
C ALA A 65 0.44 -16.97 -4.03
N ALA A 66 -0.02 -16.10 -4.92
CA ALA A 66 -0.67 -16.49 -6.16
C ALA A 66 0.34 -16.67 -7.32
N ASP A 67 1.54 -16.11 -7.23
CA ASP A 67 2.58 -16.20 -8.25
C ASP A 67 3.52 -17.40 -8.00
N PRO A 68 3.54 -18.42 -8.87
CA PRO A 68 4.42 -19.58 -8.72
C PRO A 68 5.91 -19.21 -8.65
N PHE A 69 6.33 -18.15 -9.32
CA PHE A 69 7.74 -17.73 -9.28
C PHE A 69 8.12 -17.17 -7.91
N GLU A 70 7.28 -16.30 -7.33
CA GLU A 70 7.50 -15.75 -5.99
C GLU A 70 7.40 -16.82 -4.89
N GLN A 71 6.55 -17.83 -5.07
CA GLN A 71 6.53 -19.02 -4.22
C GLN A 71 7.86 -19.80 -4.29
N ALA A 72 8.37 -20.10 -5.49
CA ALA A 72 9.65 -20.78 -5.70
C ALA A 72 10.81 -20.02 -5.06
N ARG A 73 10.84 -18.71 -5.28
CA ARG A 73 11.84 -17.78 -4.72
C ARG A 73 11.80 -17.77 -3.19
N THR A 74 10.59 -17.76 -2.62
CA THR A 74 10.40 -17.82 -1.17
C THR A 74 10.87 -19.15 -0.60
N PHE A 75 10.56 -20.27 -1.27
CA PHE A 75 11.05 -21.60 -0.90
C PHE A 75 12.59 -21.67 -0.90
N LEU A 76 13.23 -21.18 -1.96
CA LEU A 76 14.70 -21.15 -2.08
C LEU A 76 15.34 -20.33 -0.96
N ARG A 77 14.75 -19.18 -0.61
CA ARG A 77 15.23 -18.37 0.50
C ARG A 77 15.09 -19.09 1.85
N ARG A 78 13.96 -19.77 2.08
CA ARG A 78 13.70 -20.56 3.31
C ARG A 78 14.64 -21.75 3.45
N THR A 79 15.06 -22.35 2.34
CA THR A 79 15.99 -23.49 2.31
C THR A 79 17.46 -23.08 2.37
N GLY A 80 17.75 -21.78 2.54
CA GLY A 80 19.10 -21.26 2.79
C GLY A 80 19.80 -20.69 1.55
N PHE A 81 19.16 -20.68 0.38
CA PHE A 81 19.71 -20.03 -0.79
C PHE A 81 19.45 -18.51 -0.73
N SER A 82 20.35 -17.77 -0.09
CA SER A 82 20.29 -16.30 0.02
C SER A 82 21.58 -15.67 -0.52
N PRO A 83 21.52 -14.53 -1.25
CA PRO A 83 20.32 -13.80 -1.65
C PRO A 83 19.61 -14.43 -2.87
N VAL A 84 18.29 -14.24 -2.95
CA VAL A 84 17.52 -14.43 -4.20
C VAL A 84 17.07 -13.09 -4.75
N ALA A 85 17.80 -12.60 -5.75
CA ALA A 85 17.59 -11.27 -6.32
C ALA A 85 17.83 -11.25 -7.83
N LYS A 86 17.12 -10.38 -8.53
CA LYS A 86 17.36 -10.08 -9.94
C LYS A 86 18.26 -8.85 -10.02
N VAL A 87 19.47 -9.00 -10.55
CA VAL A 87 20.44 -7.92 -10.74
C VAL A 87 20.81 -7.89 -12.21
N SER A 88 20.63 -6.74 -12.86
CA SER A 88 20.97 -6.56 -14.29
C SER A 88 20.38 -7.63 -15.21
N GLY A 89 19.14 -8.07 -14.94
CA GLY A 89 18.44 -9.10 -15.72
C GLY A 89 18.81 -10.54 -15.37
N VAL A 90 19.78 -10.78 -14.49
CA VAL A 90 20.20 -12.12 -14.05
C VAL A 90 19.67 -12.40 -12.64
N HIS A 91 19.12 -13.58 -12.44
CA HIS A 91 18.68 -14.08 -11.14
C HIS A 91 19.85 -14.74 -10.42
N HIS A 92 20.18 -14.21 -9.25
CA HIS A 92 21.15 -14.79 -8.34
C HIS A 92 20.42 -15.62 -7.30
N VAL A 93 20.84 -16.88 -7.12
CA VAL A 93 20.33 -17.79 -6.09
C VAL A 93 21.55 -18.39 -5.39
N GLY A 94 21.98 -17.75 -4.30
CA GLY A 94 23.26 -18.08 -3.68
C GLY A 94 24.43 -17.88 -4.66
N ARG A 95 25.17 -18.95 -4.98
CA ARG A 95 26.27 -18.92 -5.96
C ARG A 95 25.81 -19.12 -7.41
N HIS A 96 24.56 -19.54 -7.63
CA HIS A 96 24.02 -19.83 -8.96
C HIS A 96 23.50 -18.57 -9.64
N ARG A 97 23.58 -18.55 -10.98
CA ARG A 97 23.12 -17.45 -11.83
C ARG A 97 22.20 -18.02 -12.91
N PHE A 98 21.03 -17.41 -13.07
CA PHE A 98 20.01 -17.83 -14.03
C PHE A 98 19.54 -16.65 -14.88
N GLY A 99 19.39 -16.85 -16.18
CA GLY A 99 18.96 -15.79 -17.10
C GLY A 99 17.44 -15.65 -17.20
N LYS A 100 16.70 -16.72 -16.90
CA LYS A 100 15.23 -16.77 -17.03
C LYS A 100 14.57 -17.22 -15.74
N ASP A 101 13.35 -16.74 -15.53
CA ASP A 101 12.52 -17.14 -14.39
C ASP A 101 12.25 -18.66 -14.37
N ALA A 102 12.10 -19.27 -15.56
CA ALA A 102 11.90 -20.70 -15.73
C ALA A 102 13.06 -21.54 -15.18
N ASP A 103 14.30 -21.07 -15.34
CA ASP A 103 15.50 -21.79 -14.87
C ASP A 103 15.58 -21.77 -13.34
N VAL A 104 15.17 -20.66 -12.72
CA VAL A 104 15.06 -20.53 -11.25
C VAL A 104 14.00 -21.48 -10.71
N MET A 105 12.85 -21.58 -11.38
CA MET A 105 11.79 -22.52 -10.99
C MET A 105 12.23 -23.98 -11.15
N ALA A 106 12.93 -24.31 -12.24
CA ALA A 106 13.51 -25.65 -12.44
C ALA A 106 14.53 -25.98 -11.34
N PHE A 107 15.36 -25.01 -10.96
CA PHE A 107 16.28 -25.16 -9.83
C PHE A 107 15.53 -25.41 -8.52
N ALA A 108 14.48 -24.63 -8.22
CA ALA A 108 13.64 -24.87 -7.05
C ALA A 108 13.03 -26.28 -7.03
N ARG A 109 12.52 -26.77 -8.18
CA ARG A 109 12.00 -28.14 -8.30
C ARG A 109 13.06 -29.20 -8.03
N SER A 110 14.29 -29.02 -8.55
CA SER A 110 15.42 -29.92 -8.24
C SER A 110 15.82 -29.93 -6.77
N LYS A 111 15.42 -28.92 -5.99
CA LYS A 111 15.60 -28.83 -4.54
C LYS A 111 14.38 -29.30 -3.75
N GLY A 112 13.37 -29.84 -4.41
CA GLY A 112 12.19 -30.42 -3.76
C GLY A 112 10.99 -29.49 -3.66
N TRP A 113 10.98 -28.35 -4.35
CA TRP A 113 9.77 -27.52 -4.46
C TRP A 113 8.74 -28.17 -5.40
N GLN A 114 7.50 -28.32 -4.93
CA GLN A 114 6.45 -29.07 -5.65
C GLN A 114 5.45 -28.21 -6.43
N GLY A 115 5.56 -26.87 -6.36
CA GLY A 115 4.57 -25.96 -6.96
C GLY A 115 3.44 -25.69 -5.99
#